data_AF-A0A9Q3F3K7-F1
#
_entry.id   AF-A0A9Q3F3K7-F1
#
_cell.length_a   1.000
_cell.length_b   1.000
_cell.length_c   1.000
_cell.angle_alpha   90.00
_cell.angle_beta   90.00
_cell.angle_gamma   90.00
#
_symmetry.space_group_name_H-M   'P 1'
#
loop_
_entity.id
_entity.type
_entity.pdbx_description
1 polymer ?
#
loop_
_entity_poly.entity_id
_entity_poly.type
_entity_poly.pdbx_seq_one_letter_code
_entity_poly.pdbx_strand_id
1 'polypeptide(L)'
;MKEKLIDLLFKYKNAFATDKEPLGAIIGHEVDIILNVEKTYPPLLRRPAYPAIPTAREDLELHIKELMDLGVLRNLGHNEQGEVTTPVIITWHNGKSRLVGDFRALSTYTIPDRNPIPIIHETLRQ
;
A
#
# COMPACT_ATOMS: atom_id res chain seq x y z
N MET A 1 -35.68 -5.78 16.11
CA MET A 1 -34.68 -4.76 15.69
C MET A 1 -33.32 -5.40 15.42
N LYS A 2 -32.78 -6.23 16.32
CA LYS A 2 -31.56 -7.01 16.10
C LYS A 2 -31.62 -7.96 14.89
N GLU A 3 -32.73 -8.69 14.72
CA GLU A 3 -32.90 -9.63 13.60
C GLU A 3 -32.79 -8.92 12.23
N LYS A 4 -33.53 -7.83 12.04
CA LYS A 4 -33.45 -7.02 10.81
C LYS A 4 -32.05 -6.49 10.51
N LEU A 5 -31.28 -6.14 11.54
CA LEU A 5 -29.89 -5.70 11.37
C LEU A 5 -28.99 -6.85 10.94
N ILE A 6 -29.13 -8.01 11.57
CA ILE A 6 -28.39 -9.22 11.23
C ILE A 6 -28.69 -9.64 9.78
N ASP A 7 -29.96 -9.63 9.37
CA ASP A 7 -30.37 -9.92 8.00
C ASP A 7 -29.72 -8.95 7.00
N LEU A 8 -29.61 -7.67 7.35
CA LEU A 8 -28.97 -6.65 6.52
C LEU A 8 -27.46 -6.89 6.38
N LEU A 9 -26.78 -7.21 7.48
CA LEU A 9 -25.35 -7.50 7.48
C LEU A 9 -25.04 -8.75 6.65
N PHE A 10 -25.85 -9.80 6.76
CA PHE A 10 -25.70 -11.00 5.94
C PHE A 10 -26.00 -10.73 4.47
N LYS A 11 -27.04 -9.94 4.18
CA LYS A 11 -27.38 -9.55 2.80
C LYS A 11 -26.23 -8.83 2.11
N TYR A 12 -25.52 -7.96 2.83
CA TYR A 12 -24.40 -7.18 2.29
C TYR A 12 -23.04 -7.62 2.84
N LYS A 13 -22.88 -8.91 3.16
CA LYS A 13 -21.67 -9.42 3.83
C LYS A 13 -20.36 -9.03 3.12
N ASN A 14 -20.35 -9.02 1.78
CA ASN A 14 -19.18 -8.68 0.95
C ASN A 14 -18.84 -7.17 0.97
N ALA A 15 -19.71 -6.32 1.53
CA ALA A 15 -19.42 -4.89 1.68
C ALA A 15 -18.59 -4.59 2.94
N PHE A 16 -18.39 -5.58 3.82
CA PHE A 16 -17.64 -5.44 5.06
C PHE A 16 -16.31 -6.18 4.96
N ALA A 17 -15.22 -5.49 5.32
CA ALA A 17 -13.93 -6.15 5.44
C ALA A 17 -13.94 -7.10 6.65
N THR A 18 -13.55 -8.35 6.43
CA THR A 18 -13.32 -9.34 7.49
C THR A 18 -11.87 -9.82 7.45
N ASP A 19 -11.46 -10.56 8.47
CA ASP A 19 -10.12 -11.17 8.59
C ASP A 19 -9.90 -12.36 7.64
N LYS A 20 -10.97 -12.87 7.00
CA LYS A 20 -10.95 -14.12 6.22
C LYS A 20 -11.18 -13.92 4.73
N GLU A 21 -11.77 -12.80 4.34
CA GLU A 21 -12.04 -12.49 2.95
C GLU A 21 -10.89 -11.69 2.34
N PRO A 22 -10.56 -11.91 1.05
CA PRO A 22 -9.51 -11.16 0.38
C PRO A 22 -9.84 -9.66 0.41
N LEU A 23 -8.79 -8.84 0.37
CA LEU A 23 -8.98 -7.40 0.26
C LEU A 23 -9.80 -7.06 -0.99
N GLY A 24 -10.66 -6.05 -0.88
CA GLY A 24 -11.41 -5.55 -2.01
C GLY A 24 -10.46 -5.08 -3.13
N ALA A 25 -10.69 -5.54 -4.34
CA ALA A 25 -9.92 -5.17 -5.52
C ALA A 25 -10.86 -4.63 -6.61
N ILE A 26 -10.49 -3.51 -7.21
CA ILE A 26 -11.19 -2.96 -8.39
C ILE A 26 -10.54 -3.60 -9.63
N ILE A 27 -11.32 -4.38 -10.38
CA ILE A 27 -10.83 -5.08 -11.57
C ILE A 27 -10.94 -4.15 -12.78
N GLY A 28 -9.88 -4.07 -13.60
CA GLY A 28 -9.85 -3.31 -14.85
C GLY A 28 -9.52 -1.82 -14.70
N HIS A 29 -9.17 -1.37 -13.50
CA HIS A 29 -8.76 0.01 -13.22
C HIS A 29 -7.35 0.02 -12.62
N GLU A 30 -6.35 -0.26 -13.47
CA GLU A 30 -4.95 -0.16 -13.08
C GLU A 30 -4.52 1.32 -12.99
N VAL A 31 -3.57 1.61 -12.09
CA VAL A 31 -3.07 2.96 -11.86
C VAL A 31 -1.65 3.06 -12.40
N ASP A 32 -1.47 3.93 -13.38
CA ASP A 32 -0.15 4.28 -13.90
C ASP A 32 0.52 5.34 -13.02
N ILE A 33 1.73 5.04 -12.55
CA ILE A 33 2.58 6.02 -11.89
C ILE A 33 3.52 6.63 -12.93
N ILE A 34 3.20 7.84 -13.37
CA ILE A 34 3.97 8.55 -14.38
C ILE A 34 5.11 9.31 -13.70
N LEU A 35 6.34 9.08 -14.18
CA LEU A 35 7.53 9.77 -13.70
C LEU A 35 7.87 10.98 -14.58
N ASN A 36 8.47 12.00 -13.98
CA ASN A 36 8.99 13.19 -14.67
C ASN A 36 10.45 12.99 -15.17
N VAL A 37 10.96 11.77 -15.08
CA VAL A 37 12.30 11.37 -15.51
C VAL A 37 12.21 10.11 -16.37
N GLU A 38 13.06 10.03 -17.39
CA GLU A 38 13.18 8.87 -18.26
C GLU A 38 14.33 7.95 -17.81
N LYS A 39 14.41 6.75 -18.39
CA LYS A 39 15.50 5.81 -18.16
C LYS A 39 16.80 6.33 -18.80
N THR A 40 17.98 6.13 -18.20
CA THR A 40 18.26 5.46 -16.93
C THR A 40 17.93 6.30 -15.70
N TYR A 41 17.14 5.73 -14.79
CA TYR A 41 16.65 6.43 -13.60
C TYR A 41 17.79 6.93 -12.68
N PRO A 42 17.58 8.07 -11.99
CA PRO A 42 18.54 8.59 -11.01
C PRO A 42 18.87 7.57 -9.91
N PRO A 43 20.10 7.57 -9.36
CA PRO A 43 20.48 6.68 -8.25
C PRO A 43 19.57 6.80 -7.03
N LEU A 44 18.94 7.96 -6.84
CA LEU A 44 17.99 8.19 -5.74
C LEU A 44 16.71 7.35 -5.85
N LEU A 45 16.39 6.80 -7.03
CA LEU A 45 15.30 5.84 -7.23
C LEU A 45 15.76 4.38 -7.00
N ARG A 46 17.05 4.13 -6.75
CA ARG A 46 17.60 2.79 -6.48
C ARG A 46 18.22 2.73 -5.09
N ARG A 47 17.38 2.93 -4.08
CA ARG A 47 17.83 3.04 -2.69
C ARG A 47 18.02 1.65 -2.09
N PRO A 48 19.13 1.39 -1.36
CA PRO A 48 19.33 0.14 -0.66
C PRO A 48 18.38 0.05 0.55
N ALA A 49 18.13 -1.18 1.00
CA ALA A 49 17.41 -1.42 2.25
C ALA A 49 18.17 -0.81 3.44
N TYR A 50 17.44 -0.30 4.42
CA TYR A 50 18.05 0.16 5.66
C TYR A 50 18.49 -1.03 6.52
N PRO A 51 19.61 -0.91 7.27
CA PRO A 51 19.95 -1.89 8.28
C PRO A 51 18.83 -1.99 9.33
N ALA A 52 18.39 -3.23 9.61
CA ALA A 52 17.35 -3.50 10.59
C ALA A 52 17.92 -4.34 11.75
N ILE A 53 17.56 -3.94 12.97
CA ILE A 53 17.85 -4.71 14.19
C ILE A 53 17.05 -6.02 14.19
N PRO A 54 17.46 -7.07 14.93
CA PRO A 54 16.81 -8.39 14.88
C PRO A 54 15.30 -8.36 15.10
N THR A 55 14.83 -7.64 16.12
CA THR A 55 13.39 -7.50 16.42
C THR A 55 12.63 -6.84 15.28
N ALA A 56 13.20 -5.79 14.68
CA ALA A 56 12.59 -5.13 13.53
C ALA A 56 12.56 -6.04 12.29
N ARG A 57 13.53 -6.96 12.14
CA ARG A 57 13.51 -7.95 11.05
C ARG A 57 12.39 -8.95 11.21
N GLU A 58 12.16 -9.43 12.43
CA GLU A 58 11.04 -10.34 12.73
C GLU A 58 9.69 -9.68 12.41
N ASP A 59 9.51 -8.43 12.82
CA ASP A 59 8.32 -7.64 12.46
C ASP A 59 8.19 -7.43 10.94
N LEU A 60 9.29 -7.11 10.25
CA LEU A 60 9.31 -6.95 8.79
C LEU A 60 8.85 -8.24 8.09
N GLU A 61 9.40 -9.38 8.50
CA GLU A 61 9.08 -10.69 7.90
C GLU A 61 7.61 -11.06 8.14
N LEU A 62 7.07 -10.77 9.33
CA LEU A 62 5.65 -10.96 9.63
C LEU A 62 4.76 -10.13 8.71
N HIS A 63 4.99 -8.81 8.63
CA HIS A 63 4.17 -7.90 7.81
C HIS A 63 4.28 -8.22 6.32
N ILE A 64 5.47 -8.55 5.82
CA ILE A 64 5.67 -8.93 4.41
C ILE A 64 4.89 -10.20 4.10
N LYS A 65 4.95 -11.21 4.99
CA LYS A 65 4.20 -12.46 4.81
C LYS A 65 2.69 -12.20 4.78
N GLU A 66 2.16 -11.43 5.73
CA GLU A 66 0.73 -11.08 5.75
C GLU A 66 0.29 -10.39 4.45
N LEU A 67 1.09 -9.44 3.95
CA LEU A 67 0.79 -8.75 2.70
C LEU A 67 0.90 -9.65 1.46
N MET A 68 1.78 -10.65 1.48
CA MET A 68 1.85 -11.67 0.44
C MET A 68 0.62 -12.60 0.49
N ASP A 69 0.22 -13.04 1.68
CA ASP A 69 -0.97 -13.89 1.89
C ASP A 69 -2.25 -13.17 1.47
N LEU A 70 -2.32 -11.85 1.68
CA LEU A 70 -3.42 -10.98 1.20
C LEU A 70 -3.35 -10.64 -0.30
N GLY A 71 -2.30 -11.05 -1.00
CA GLY A 71 -2.11 -10.78 -2.43
C GLY A 71 -1.74 -9.32 -2.77
N VAL A 72 -1.34 -8.53 -1.78
CA VAL A 72 -0.89 -7.13 -1.97
C VAL A 72 0.55 -7.06 -2.49
N LEU A 73 1.40 -7.96 -1.99
CA LEU A 73 2.79 -8.09 -2.42
C LEU A 73 3.01 -9.38 -3.19
N ARG A 74 3.98 -9.37 -4.11
CA ARG A 74 4.50 -10.58 -4.75
C ARG A 74 6.01 -10.53 -4.88
N ASN A 75 6.61 -11.70 -5.04
CA ASN A 75 7.98 -11.82 -5.50
C ASN A 75 8.09 -11.44 -6.99
N LEU A 76 9.17 -10.75 -7.34
CA LEU A 76 9.54 -10.53 -8.74
C LEU A 76 9.92 -11.86 -9.39
N GLY A 77 9.54 -12.06 -10.65
CA GLY A 77 9.92 -13.26 -11.40
C GLY A 77 11.41 -13.30 -11.74
N HIS A 78 11.92 -14.47 -12.14
CA HIS A 78 13.34 -14.68 -12.49
C HIS A 78 13.88 -13.73 -13.57
N ASN A 79 13.01 -13.27 -14.48
CA ASN A 79 13.35 -12.36 -15.57
C ASN A 79 12.94 -10.91 -15.28
N GLU A 80 12.47 -10.61 -14.08
CA GLU A 80 12.05 -9.28 -13.66
C GLU A 80 13.09 -8.68 -12.71
N GLN A 81 13.52 -7.45 -12.98
CA GLN A 81 14.36 -6.69 -12.06
C GLN A 81 13.65 -5.41 -11.67
N GLY A 82 13.62 -5.11 -10.38
CA GLY A 82 13.10 -3.86 -9.86
C GLY A 82 14.02 -2.71 -10.28
N GLU A 83 13.58 -1.90 -11.24
CA GLU A 83 14.36 -0.74 -11.70
C GLU A 83 14.36 0.42 -10.69
N VAL A 84 13.33 0.44 -9.84
CA VAL A 84 13.09 1.39 -8.75
C VAL A 84 12.96 0.60 -7.44
N THR A 85 13.69 1.02 -6.41
CA THR A 85 13.65 0.40 -5.09
C THR A 85 13.48 1.45 -4.00
N THR A 86 12.59 1.16 -3.06
CA THR A 86 12.30 2.00 -1.90
C THR A 86 12.52 1.20 -0.62
N PRO A 87 13.32 1.69 0.34
CA PRO A 87 13.50 0.99 1.60
C PRO A 87 12.23 1.08 2.45
N VAL A 88 12.05 0.05 3.28
CA VAL A 88 10.97 -0.04 4.27
C VAL A 88 11.53 0.03 5.67
N ILE A 89 10.73 0.54 6.61
CA ILE A 89 11.05 0.62 8.04
C ILE A 89 9.88 0.13 8.87
N ILE A 90 10.17 -0.29 10.11
CA ILE A 90 9.15 -0.53 11.12
C ILE A 90 8.98 0.72 11.97
N THR A 91 7.72 1.13 12.13
CA THR A 91 7.33 2.18 13.08
C THR A 91 6.38 1.60 14.11
N TRP A 92 6.46 2.09 15.34
CA TRP A 92 5.61 1.64 16.44
C TRP A 92 4.58 2.70 16.78
N HIS A 93 3.32 2.28 16.89
CA HIS A 93 2.25 3.18 17.30
C HIS A 93 1.17 2.38 18.06
N ASN A 94 0.77 2.87 19.23
CA ASN A 94 -0.21 2.22 20.11
C ASN A 94 0.12 0.74 20.40
N GLY A 95 1.39 0.42 20.63
CA GLY A 95 1.84 -0.95 20.94
C GLY A 95 1.83 -1.93 19.76
N LYS A 96 1.62 -1.45 18.52
CA LYS A 96 1.66 -2.27 17.31
C LYS A 96 2.74 -1.78 16.37
N SER A 97 3.45 -2.71 15.74
CA SER A 97 4.40 -2.44 14.66
C SER A 97 3.66 -2.19 13.34
N ARG A 98 4.23 -1.36 12.48
CA ARG A 98 3.71 -1.03 11.14
C ARG A 98 4.85 -0.98 10.15
N LEU A 99 4.68 -1.65 9.02
CA LEU A 99 5.55 -1.55 7.86
C LEU A 99 5.30 -0.23 7.12
N VAL A 100 6.36 0.57 6.90
CA VAL A 100 6.27 1.88 6.23
C VAL A 100 7.33 1.98 5.14
N GLY A 101 6.91 2.25 3.90
CA GLY A 101 7.82 2.53 2.79
C GLY A 101 8.26 3.99 2.74
N ASP A 102 9.55 4.23 2.51
CA ASP A 102 10.12 5.58 2.38
C ASP A 102 10.05 6.11 0.94
N PHE A 103 8.85 6.50 0.51
CA PHE A 103 8.59 6.93 -0.87
C PHE A 103 9.00 8.37 -1.19
N ARG A 104 9.64 9.10 -0.27
CA ARG A 104 9.97 10.53 -0.46
C ARG A 104 10.78 10.80 -1.74
N ALA A 105 11.75 9.93 -2.02
CA ALA A 105 12.52 9.99 -3.24
C ALA A 105 11.64 9.80 -4.47
N LEU A 106 10.83 8.72 -4.50
CA LEU A 106 9.91 8.42 -5.59
C LEU A 106 8.94 9.59 -5.83
N SER A 107 8.33 10.13 -4.77
CA SER A 107 7.38 11.24 -4.85
C SER A 107 7.96 12.51 -5.48
N THR A 108 9.27 12.74 -5.39
CA THR A 108 9.95 13.87 -6.05
C THR A 108 9.97 13.70 -7.58
N TYR A 109 9.91 12.46 -8.05
CA TYR A 109 9.95 12.11 -9.46
C TYR A 109 8.59 11.72 -10.03
N THR A 110 7.52 11.66 -9.22
CA THR A 110 6.16 11.40 -9.70
C THR A 110 5.50 12.69 -10.19
N ILE A 111 4.78 12.62 -11.31
CA ILE A 111 3.93 13.72 -11.77
C ILE A 111 2.65 13.75 -10.91
N PRO A 112 2.31 14.86 -10.25
CA PRO A 112 1.07 14.96 -9.47
C PRO A 112 -0.18 14.82 -10.33
N ASP A 113 -1.23 14.23 -9.75
CA ASP A 113 -2.56 14.21 -10.39
C ASP A 113 -3.07 15.65 -10.57
N ARG A 114 -3.69 15.91 -11.73
CA ARG A 114 -4.28 17.21 -12.08
C ARG A 114 -5.61 17.45 -11.37
N ASN A 115 -6.32 16.40 -10.98
CA ASN A 115 -7.65 16.48 -10.36
C ASN A 115 -7.61 15.90 -8.94
N PRO A 116 -7.05 16.63 -7.96
CA PRO A 116 -6.98 16.14 -6.59
C PRO A 116 -8.38 15.98 -5.99
N ILE A 117 -8.48 15.11 -4.98
CA ILE A 117 -9.70 14.93 -4.19
C ILE A 117 -10.12 16.29 -3.61
N PRO A 118 -11.38 16.72 -3.76
CA PRO A 118 -11.85 18.01 -3.28
C PRO A 118 -11.73 18.11 -1.75
N ILE A 119 -11.47 19.32 -1.27
CA ILE A 119 -11.33 19.56 0.17
C ILE A 119 -12.72 19.42 0.81
N ILE A 120 -12.80 18.83 2.01
CA ILE A 120 -14.06 18.54 2.72
C ILE A 120 -15.01 19.75 2.74
N HIS A 121 -14.47 20.96 2.97
CA HIS A 121 -15.25 22.20 3.02
C HIS A 121 -15.91 22.58 1.68
N GLU A 122 -15.27 22.24 0.57
CA GLU A 122 -15.79 22.48 -0.79
C GLU A 122 -16.89 21.47 -1.12
N THR A 123 -16.70 20.20 -0.73
CA THR A 123 -17.66 19.11 -0.97
C THR A 123 -18.96 19.26 -0.18
N LEU A 124 -18.90 19.77 1.06
CA LEU A 124 -20.09 19.94 1.91
C LEU A 124 -21.03 21.08 1.47
N ARG A 125 -20.62 21.89 0.48
CA ARG A 125 -21.39 23.04 -0.03
C ARG A 125 -22.10 22.77 -1.36
N GLN A 126 -21.96 21.57 -1.93
CA GLN A 126 -22.66 21.14 -3.14
C GLN A 126 -24.01 20.50 -2.85
#